data_AF-A0A4V2GD17-F1
#
_entry.id   AF-A0A4V2GD17-F1
#
_cell.length_a   1.000
_cell.length_b   1.000
_cell.length_c   1.000
_cell.angle_alpha   90.00
_cell.angle_beta   90.00
_cell.angle_gamma   90.00
#
_symmetry.space_group_name_H-M   'P 1'
#
loop_
_entity.id
_entity.type
_entity.pdbx_description
1 polymer ?
#
loop_
_entity_poly.entity_id
_entity_poly.type
_entity_poly.pdbx_seq_one_letter_code
_entity_poly.pdbx_strand_id
1 'polypeptide(L)'
;MATDYDAPRRDEVDLGEDSLEELKARRVDSQSGAVDVDEAEVAESFELPGADLADEELTVKVLPMQQDEFRCARCFLVHHRSQLAVERNGELICRECV
;
A
#
# COMPACT_ATOMS: atom_id res chain seq x y z
N MET A 1 -15.66 -17.56 -0.62
CA MET A 1 -14.96 -18.48 -1.54
C MET A 1 -13.67 -17.78 -1.93
N ALA A 2 -12.51 -18.34 -1.56
CA ALA A 2 -11.22 -17.73 -1.87
C ALA A 2 -10.80 -18.20 -3.27
N THR A 3 -10.74 -17.27 -4.20
CA THR A 3 -10.14 -17.49 -5.52
C THR A 3 -8.65 -17.78 -5.34
N ASP A 4 -8.19 -18.92 -5.82
CA ASP A 4 -6.80 -19.34 -5.76
C ASP A 4 -6.02 -18.66 -6.90
N TYR A 5 -5.15 -17.72 -6.53
CA TYR A 5 -4.34 -16.91 -7.45
C TYR A 5 -2.94 -17.52 -7.70
N ASP A 6 -2.67 -18.72 -7.17
CA ASP A 6 -1.39 -19.41 -7.32
C ASP A 6 -1.38 -20.45 -8.45
N ALA A 7 -2.45 -20.46 -9.27
CA ALA A 7 -2.54 -21.34 -10.43
C ALA A 7 -1.51 -20.93 -11.51
N PRO A 8 -0.67 -21.87 -12.01
CA PRO A 8 0.28 -21.60 -13.07
C PRO A 8 -0.43 -21.04 -14.31
N ARG A 9 0.07 -19.94 -14.86
CA ARG A 9 -0.43 -19.39 -16.13
C ARG A 9 -0.21 -20.43 -17.23
N ARG A 10 -1.27 -20.73 -17.99
CA ARG A 10 -1.18 -21.54 -19.20
C ARG A 10 -0.30 -20.81 -20.22
N ASP A 11 0.66 -21.52 -20.80
CA ASP A 11 1.52 -21.00 -21.86
C ASP A 11 0.69 -20.48 -23.04
N GLU A 12 0.92 -19.22 -23.42
CA GLU A 12 0.14 -18.44 -24.40
C GLU A 12 0.34 -18.86 -25.87
N VAL A 13 0.92 -20.04 -26.12
CA VAL A 13 1.49 -20.40 -27.43
C VAL A 13 0.50 -21.05 -28.41
N ASP A 14 -0.73 -21.34 -27.97
CA ASP A 14 -1.76 -22.02 -28.81
C ASP A 14 -3.00 -21.13 -29.10
N LEU A 15 -2.86 -19.81 -29.03
CA LEU A 15 -3.95 -18.84 -29.27
C LEU A 15 -3.68 -17.88 -30.43
N GLY A 16 -2.57 -18.07 -31.16
CA GLY A 16 -1.96 -17.01 -31.98
C GLY A 16 -2.55 -16.78 -33.37
N GLU A 17 -3.17 -17.78 -34.00
CA GLU A 17 -3.48 -17.70 -35.45
C GLU A 17 -4.98 -17.66 -35.77
N ASP A 18 -5.85 -18.44 -35.12
CA ASP A 18 -7.31 -18.39 -35.37
C ASP A 18 -8.02 -17.25 -34.61
N SER A 19 -7.38 -16.65 -33.60
CA SER A 19 -7.99 -15.62 -32.75
C SER A 19 -8.06 -14.24 -33.43
N LEU A 20 -7.06 -13.89 -34.24
CA LEU A 20 -6.90 -12.52 -34.77
C LEU A 20 -7.98 -12.11 -35.78
N GLU A 21 -8.43 -13.03 -36.64
CA GLU A 21 -9.50 -12.73 -37.60
C GLU A 21 -10.87 -12.63 -36.92
N GLU A 22 -11.14 -13.51 -35.94
CA GLU A 22 -12.38 -13.43 -35.14
C GLU A 22 -12.42 -12.15 -34.29
N LEU A 23 -11.28 -11.75 -33.71
CA LEU A 23 -11.11 -10.47 -33.01
C LEU A 23 -11.38 -9.28 -33.93
N LYS A 24 -10.95 -9.35 -35.20
CA LYS A 24 -11.16 -8.29 -36.19
C LYS A 24 -12.64 -8.12 -36.56
N ALA A 25 -13.36 -9.23 -36.73
CA ALA A 25 -14.79 -9.22 -37.01
C ALA A 25 -15.59 -8.64 -35.84
N ARG A 26 -15.26 -9.02 -34.60
CA ARG A 26 -15.90 -8.47 -33.39
C ARG A 26 -15.61 -6.98 -33.19
N ARG A 27 -14.43 -6.50 -33.59
CA ARG A 27 -14.03 -5.08 -33.46
C ARG A 27 -14.86 -4.13 -34.32
N VAL A 28 -15.41 -4.61 -35.43
CA VAL A 28 -16.29 -3.82 -36.31
C VAL A 28 -17.70 -3.72 -35.74
N ASP A 29 -18.18 -4.77 -35.06
CA ASP A 29 -19.53 -4.83 -34.47
C ASP A 29 -19.62 -4.10 -33.11
N SER A 30 -18.50 -3.97 -32.38
CA SER A 30 -18.47 -3.41 -31.03
C SER A 30 -17.98 -1.96 -30.95
N GLN A 31 -18.21 -1.12 -31.97
CA GLN A 31 -18.13 0.33 -31.78
C GLN A 31 -19.28 0.79 -30.89
N SER A 32 -19.18 0.47 -29.61
CA SER A 32 -20.03 1.00 -28.55
C SER A 32 -19.88 2.51 -28.56
N GLY A 33 -20.98 3.24 -28.71
CA GLY A 33 -21.04 4.71 -28.58
C GLY A 33 -20.75 5.23 -27.16
N ALA A 34 -20.07 4.44 -26.34
CA ALA A 34 -19.63 4.78 -24.99
C ALA A 34 -18.23 5.43 -24.96
N VAL A 35 -17.56 5.54 -26.12
CA VAL A 35 -16.19 6.08 -26.26
C VAL A 35 -16.18 7.58 -26.60
N ASP A 36 -17.31 8.28 -26.46
CA ASP A 36 -17.42 9.72 -26.67
C ASP A 36 -17.74 10.46 -25.36
N VAL A 37 -17.24 9.90 -24.24
CA VAL A 37 -17.22 10.59 -22.95
C VAL A 37 -15.79 10.99 -22.70
N ASP A 38 -15.57 12.28 -22.43
CA ASP A 38 -14.25 12.82 -22.16
C ASP A 38 -13.69 12.14 -20.91
N GLU A 39 -12.58 11.42 -21.03
CA GLU A 39 -11.97 10.65 -19.94
C GLU A 39 -11.62 11.57 -18.75
N ALA A 40 -11.32 12.85 -19.01
CA ALA A 40 -11.10 13.82 -17.94
C ALA A 40 -12.40 14.18 -17.20
N GLU A 41 -13.54 14.30 -17.89
CA GLU A 41 -14.85 14.54 -17.25
C GLU A 41 -15.28 13.36 -16.37
N VAL A 42 -15.04 12.12 -16.84
CA VAL A 42 -15.32 10.92 -16.05
C VAL A 42 -14.38 10.82 -14.84
N ALA A 43 -13.10 11.13 -15.01
CA ALA A 43 -12.12 11.10 -13.93
C ALA A 43 -12.40 12.16 -12.85
N GLU A 44 -12.88 13.34 -13.23
CA GLU A 44 -13.23 14.43 -12.29
C GLU A 44 -14.52 14.14 -11.51
N SER A 45 -15.48 13.41 -12.09
CA SER A 45 -16.76 13.07 -11.45
C SER A 45 -16.75 11.73 -10.68
N PHE A 46 -15.68 10.95 -10.81
CA PHE A 46 -15.55 9.66 -10.14
C PHE A 46 -15.03 9.82 -8.71
N GLU A 47 -15.94 9.85 -7.75
CA GLU A 47 -15.62 9.83 -6.32
C GLU A 47 -15.16 8.42 -5.90
N LEU A 48 -13.89 8.30 -5.53
CA LEU A 48 -13.33 7.04 -5.03
C LEU A 48 -13.92 6.72 -3.64
N PRO A 49 -14.32 5.47 -3.37
CA PRO A 49 -14.74 5.07 -2.04
C PRO A 49 -13.59 5.29 -1.05
N GLY A 50 -13.77 6.22 -0.10
CA GLY A 50 -12.73 6.66 0.84
C GLY A 50 -11.96 7.92 0.43
N ALA A 51 -12.44 8.71 -0.53
CA ALA A 51 -11.88 10.03 -0.86
C ALA A 51 -12.19 11.11 0.20
N ASP A 52 -13.27 10.94 0.98
CA ASP A 52 -13.76 11.93 1.96
C ASP A 52 -13.12 11.78 3.35
N LEU A 53 -11.81 11.52 3.43
CA LEU A 53 -11.08 11.50 4.70
C LEU A 53 -10.74 12.91 5.22
N ALA A 54 -11.18 13.96 4.51
CA ALA A 54 -10.93 15.35 4.88
C ALA A 54 -11.65 15.77 6.17
N ASP A 55 -12.76 15.09 6.53
CA ASP A 55 -13.53 15.35 7.76
C ASP A 55 -13.19 14.37 8.91
N GLU A 56 -12.24 13.46 8.69
CA GLU A 56 -11.84 12.48 9.71
C GLU A 56 -10.61 12.96 10.51
N GLU A 57 -10.82 13.54 11.69
CA GLU A 57 -9.74 13.86 12.63
C GLU A 57 -9.18 12.58 13.28
N LEU A 58 -8.01 12.14 12.83
CA LEU A 58 -7.26 11.06 13.49
C LEU A 58 -6.71 11.53 14.85
N THR A 59 -7.47 11.31 15.91
CA THR A 59 -7.06 11.66 17.27
C THR A 59 -6.09 10.63 17.86
N VAL A 60 -4.78 10.85 17.66
CA VAL A 60 -3.73 9.99 18.24
C VAL A 60 -3.29 10.55 19.60
N LYS A 61 -3.46 9.77 20.66
CA LYS A 61 -2.95 10.10 21.98
C LYS A 61 -1.44 9.88 22.03
N VAL A 62 -0.66 10.95 22.18
CA VAL A 62 0.79 10.87 22.42
C VAL A 62 1.06 10.80 23.91
N LEU A 63 1.74 9.73 24.36
CA LEU A 63 2.22 9.61 25.73
C LEU A 63 3.69 10.04 25.80
N PRO A 64 4.07 10.97 26.69
CA PRO A 64 5.47 11.33 26.89
C PRO A 64 6.22 10.20 27.59
N MET A 65 7.53 10.15 27.37
CA MET A 65 8.45 9.22 28.02
C MET A 65 8.38 9.38 29.55
N GLN A 66 8.25 8.27 30.26
CA GLN A 66 8.19 8.24 31.73
C GLN A 66 9.59 8.44 32.36
N GLN A 67 9.64 8.70 33.67
CA GLN A 67 10.92 8.98 34.38
C GLN A 67 11.86 7.77 34.41
N ASP A 68 11.29 6.58 34.35
CA ASP A 68 11.94 5.28 34.35
C ASP A 68 12.18 4.74 32.94
N GLU A 69 12.03 5.57 31.90
CA GLU A 69 12.26 5.21 30.50
C GLU A 69 13.41 6.01 29.87
N PHE A 70 13.99 5.49 28.79
CA PHE A 70 14.97 6.18 27.96
C PHE A 70 14.84 5.80 26.49
N ARG A 71 15.24 6.68 25.59
CA ARG A 71 15.35 6.41 24.15
C ARG A 71 16.76 5.92 23.82
N CYS A 72 16.87 4.71 23.26
CA CYS A 72 18.14 4.16 22.82
C CYS A 72 18.69 4.96 21.62
N ALA A 73 19.97 5.34 21.64
CA ALA A 73 20.63 6.09 20.57
C ALA A 73 20.85 5.28 19.28
N ARG A 74 20.75 3.94 19.34
CA ARG A 74 21.01 3.04 18.20
C ARG A 74 19.74 2.52 17.50
N CYS A 75 18.74 2.06 18.26
CA CYS A 75 17.48 1.57 17.71
C CYS A 75 16.33 2.59 17.80
N PHE A 76 16.51 3.73 18.48
CA PHE A 76 15.52 4.79 18.65
C PHE A 76 14.22 4.38 19.37
N LEU A 77 14.15 3.17 19.91
CA LEU A 77 13.03 2.70 20.73
C LEU A 77 13.15 3.20 22.17
N VAL A 78 11.98 3.37 22.81
CA VAL A 78 11.87 3.69 24.23
C VAL A 78 11.90 2.39 25.02
N HIS A 79 12.79 2.32 26.00
CA HIS A 79 12.92 1.18 26.91
C HIS A 79 12.93 1.65 28.35
N HIS A 80 12.53 0.77 29.28
CA HIS A 80 12.71 1.01 30.70
C HIS A 80 14.21 1.07 31.07
N ARG A 81 14.60 1.90 32.04
CA ARG A 81 15.99 2.13 32.50
C ARG A 81 16.71 0.85 32.93
N SER A 82 15.97 -0.20 33.30
CA SER A 82 16.55 -1.53 33.56
C SER A 82 17.24 -2.15 32.33
N GLN A 83 16.87 -1.75 31.13
CA GLN A 83 17.46 -2.21 29.87
C GLN A 83 18.63 -1.33 29.40
N LEU A 84 19.00 -0.30 30.16
CA LEU A 84 20.20 0.50 29.87
C LEU A 84 21.44 -0.37 30.06
N ALA A 85 22.34 -0.34 29.09
CA ALA A 85 23.57 -1.13 29.11
C ALA A 85 24.82 -0.27 29.08
N VAL A 86 24.86 0.75 28.23
CA VAL A 86 26.01 1.64 28.08
C VAL A 86 25.54 3.09 28.02
N GLU A 87 26.27 3.96 28.69
CA GLU A 87 26.19 5.41 28.53
C GLU A 87 27.56 5.92 28.10
N ARG A 88 27.64 6.54 26.91
CA ARG A 88 28.88 7.12 26.37
C ARG A 88 28.58 8.49 25.78
N ASN A 89 29.29 9.53 26.22
CA ASN A 89 29.13 10.89 25.71
C ASN A 89 27.68 11.43 25.77
N GLY A 90 26.88 10.96 26.74
CA GLY A 90 25.46 11.32 26.86
C GLY A 90 24.51 10.50 25.99
N GLU A 91 25.01 9.52 25.23
CA GLU A 91 24.21 8.56 24.47
C GLU A 91 23.88 7.33 25.31
N LEU A 92 22.59 7.03 25.45
CA LEU A 92 22.07 5.87 26.16
C LEU A 92 21.82 4.72 25.19
N ILE A 93 22.43 3.56 25.43
CA ILE A 93 22.33 2.39 24.54
C ILE A 93 21.70 1.22 25.31
N CYS A 94 20.67 0.58 24.73
CA CYS A 94 19.99 -0.57 25.32
C CYS A 94 20.81 -1.86 25.16
N ARG A 95 20.52 -2.87 26.00
CA ARG A 95 21.22 -4.18 26.02
C ARG A 95 21.26 -4.91 24.68
N GLU A 96 20.25 -4.73 23.84
CA GLU A 96 20.17 -5.35 22.50
C GLU A 96 21.07 -4.66 21.47
N CYS A 97 21.44 -3.41 21.75
CA CYS A 97 22.19 -2.54 20.85
C CYS A 97 23.67 -2.41 21.23
N VAL A 98 24.12 -3.06 22.30
CA VAL A 98 25.54 -3.10 22.70
C VAL A 98 26.30 -4.09 21.84
#